data_AF-A0A3Q0CXX5-F1
#
_entry.id   AF-A0A3Q0CXX5-F1
#
_cell.length_a   1.000
_cell.length_b   1.000
_cell.length_c   1.000
_cell.angle_alpha   90.00
_cell.angle_beta   90.00
_cell.angle_gamma   90.00
#
_symmetry.space_group_name_H-M   'P 1'
#
loop_
_entity.id
_entity.type
_entity.pdbx_description
1 polymer ?
#
loop_
_entity_poly.entity_id
_entity_poly.type
_entity_poly.pdbx_seq_one_letter_code
_entity_poly.pdbx_strand_id
1 'polypeptide(L)'
;MDRGAIVRNLESLGERVLPYKISSHGQRHSKGGYFLVDFYAPTSAVDSILDHLTRDVDVVRPNVVKHPLTQEVRECAGIIPVPLEEKL
;
A
#
# COMPACT_ATOMS: atom_id res chain seq x y z
N MET A 1 4.90 -18.84 -9.55
CA MET A 1 3.75 -17.94 -9.85
C MET A 1 2.47 -18.66 -9.44
N ASP A 2 2.34 -18.96 -8.15
CA ASP A 2 1.64 -20.18 -7.72
C ASP A 2 0.32 -19.91 -6.96
N ARG A 3 -0.03 -18.63 -6.77
CA ARG A 3 -1.22 -18.20 -6.00
C ARG A 3 -2.33 -17.58 -6.87
N GLY A 4 -2.27 -17.77 -8.20
CA GLY A 4 -3.28 -17.25 -9.12
C GLY A 4 -3.34 -15.72 -9.23
N ALA A 5 -2.23 -15.03 -8.90
CA ALA A 5 -2.12 -13.59 -9.08
C ALA A 5 -1.54 -13.26 -10.47
N ILE A 6 -2.07 -12.23 -11.12
CA ILE A 6 -1.62 -11.70 -12.41
C ILE A 6 -0.94 -10.36 -12.15
N VAL A 7 0.37 -10.29 -12.38
CA VAL A 7 1.13 -9.05 -12.24
C VAL A 7 0.82 -8.14 -13.44
N ARG A 8 0.45 -6.90 -13.15
CA ARG A 8 0.14 -5.87 -14.15
C ARG A 8 1.31 -4.92 -14.38
N ASN A 9 1.96 -4.47 -13.31
CA ASN A 9 3.08 -3.55 -13.41
C ASN A 9 4.04 -3.68 -12.21
N LEU A 10 5.29 -3.28 -12.42
CA LEU A 10 6.32 -3.16 -11.38
C LEU A 10 7.04 -1.83 -11.56
N GLU A 11 6.98 -0.99 -10.54
CA GLU A 11 7.62 0.33 -10.52
C GLU A 11 8.64 0.41 -9.37
N SER A 12 9.81 0.95 -9.67
CA SER A 12 10.85 1.26 -8.68
C SER A 12 10.83 2.75 -8.35
N LEU A 13 10.57 3.08 -7.08
CA LEU A 13 10.63 4.46 -6.56
C LEU A 13 12.04 4.86 -6.09
N GLY A 14 13.00 3.95 -6.26
CA GLY A 14 14.41 4.10 -5.91
C GLY A 14 14.75 3.74 -4.46
N GLU A 15 16.05 3.74 -4.17
CA GLU A 15 16.57 3.60 -2.81
C GLU A 15 16.58 4.95 -2.09
N ARG A 16 16.02 5.00 -0.88
CA ARG A 16 15.92 6.22 -0.08
C ARG A 16 16.28 5.96 1.37
N VAL A 17 16.58 7.03 2.10
CA VAL A 17 16.68 7.00 3.56
C VAL A 17 15.28 6.81 4.13
N LEU A 18 15.12 5.86 5.04
CA LEU A 18 13.85 5.60 5.71
C LEU A 18 13.49 6.79 6.61
N PRO A 19 12.22 7.18 6.71
CA PRO A 19 11.80 8.30 7.57
C PRO A 19 12.09 8.05 9.06
N TYR A 20 12.20 6.79 9.46
CA TYR A 20 12.64 6.35 10.78
C TYR A 20 13.33 4.99 10.68
N LYS A 21 14.11 4.63 11.71
CA LYS A 21 14.80 3.34 11.78
C LYS A 21 13.77 2.21 11.96
N ILE A 22 13.80 1.22 11.09
CA ILE A 22 12.93 0.03 11.17
C ILE A 22 13.77 -1.14 11.65
N SER A 23 13.29 -1.87 12.66
CA SER A 23 13.90 -3.13 13.07
C SER A 23 13.08 -4.29 12.50
N SER A 24 13.68 -5.12 11.65
CA SER A 24 13.07 -6.34 11.12
C SER A 24 14.13 -7.43 11.00
N HIS A 25 13.74 -8.69 11.14
CA HIS A 25 14.64 -9.85 10.99
C HIS A 25 15.96 -9.76 11.80
N GLY A 26 15.94 -9.12 12.97
CA GLY A 26 17.13 -8.94 13.82
C GLY A 26 18.10 -7.85 13.34
N GLN A 27 17.79 -7.13 12.26
CA GLN A 27 18.58 -6.01 11.75
C GLN A 27 17.83 -4.68 11.93
N ARG A 28 18.58 -3.58 12.08
CA ARG A 28 18.04 -2.22 12.16
C ARG A 28 18.39 -1.45 10.89
N HIS A 29 17.39 -1.20 10.05
CA HIS A 29 17.52 -0.57 8.74
C HIS A 29 17.35 0.95 8.84
N SER A 30 18.15 1.69 8.07
CA SER A 30 18.09 3.16 7.93
C SER A 30 17.88 3.62 6.48
N LYS A 31 18.08 2.71 5.52
CA LYS A 31 17.83 2.91 4.09
C LYS A 31 17.05 1.71 3.56
N GLY A 32 16.35 1.90 2.44
CA GLY A 32 15.64 0.83 1.76
C GLY A 32 15.18 1.22 0.36
N GLY A 33 15.01 0.21 -0.49
CA GLY A 33 14.38 0.35 -1.80
C GLY A 33 12.86 0.33 -1.67
N TYR A 34 12.19 1.22 -2.40
CA TYR A 34 10.74 1.28 -2.46
C TYR A 34 10.25 0.77 -3.82
N PHE A 35 9.40 -0.25 -3.80
CA PHE A 35 8.82 -0.86 -4.99
C PHE A 35 7.30 -0.87 -4.90
N LEU A 36 6.64 -0.58 -6.02
CA LEU A 36 5.20 -0.75 -6.18
C LEU A 36 4.97 -1.88 -7.17
N VAL A 37 4.11 -2.83 -6.79
CA VAL A 37 3.70 -3.93 -7.65
C VAL A 37 2.19 -3.87 -7.79
N ASP A 38 1.71 -3.60 -9.00
CA ASP A 38 0.29 -3.65 -9.34
C ASP A 38 -0.04 -5.07 -9.81
N PHE A 39 -1.07 -5.68 -9.23
CA PHE A 39 -1.46 -7.05 -9.54
C PHE A 39 -2.95 -7.28 -9.27
N TYR A 40 -3.53 -8.22 -10.02
CA TYR A 40 -4.85 -8.77 -9.74
C TYR A 40 -4.69 -10.10 -9.03
N ALA A 41 -5.39 -10.27 -7.90
CA ALA A 41 -5.38 -11.51 -7.13
C ALA A 41 -6.77 -11.77 -6.53
N PRO A 42 -7.12 -13.03 -6.25
CA PRO A 42 -8.29 -13.34 -5.44
C PRO A 42 -8.08 -12.84 -4.01
N THR A 43 -9.16 -12.50 -3.31
CA THR A 43 -9.11 -11.98 -1.93
C THR A 43 -8.41 -12.95 -0.97
N SER A 44 -8.58 -14.26 -1.17
CA SER A 44 -7.93 -15.32 -0.38
C SER A 44 -6.40 -15.39 -0.56
N ALA A 45 -5.86 -14.88 -1.68
CA ALA A 45 -4.42 -14.91 -1.92
C ALA A 45 -3.67 -13.80 -1.17
N VAL A 46 -4.35 -12.71 -0.76
CA VAL A 46 -3.72 -11.55 -0.12
C VAL A 46 -3.01 -11.94 1.17
N ASP A 47 -3.69 -12.69 2.04
CA ASP A 47 -3.11 -13.16 3.32
C ASP A 47 -1.91 -14.08 3.08
N SER A 48 -2.00 -14.96 2.09
CA SER A 48 -0.92 -15.88 1.73
C SER A 48 0.30 -15.17 1.15
N ILE A 49 0.10 -14.09 0.38
CA ILE A 49 1.18 -13.23 -0.13
C ILE A 49 1.85 -12.49 1.03
N LEU A 50 1.08 -11.88 1.94
CA LEU A 50 1.60 -11.16 3.09
C LEU A 50 2.39 -12.06 4.05
N ASP A 51 1.90 -13.26 4.33
CA ASP A 51 2.60 -14.25 5.17
C ASP A 51 3.94 -14.67 4.54
N HIS A 52 3.98 -14.83 3.22
CA HIS A 52 5.23 -15.13 2.51
C HIS A 52 6.24 -13.99 2.60
N LEU A 53 5.80 -12.75 2.35
CA LEU A 53 6.68 -11.58 2.39
C LEU A 53 7.17 -11.25 3.80
N THR A 54 6.43 -11.64 4.83
CA THR A 54 6.81 -11.41 6.24
C THR A 54 7.92 -12.37 6.70
N ARG A 55 8.13 -13.49 5.99
CA ARG A 55 9.21 -14.44 6.27
C ARG A 55 10.48 -14.16 5.47
N ASP A 56 10.35 -13.37 4.41
CA ASP A 56 11.45 -12.99 3.56
C ASP A 56 12.33 -11.95 4.26
N VAL A 57 13.59 -12.30 4.50
CA VAL A 57 14.54 -11.48 5.25
C VAL A 57 14.98 -10.22 4.49
N ASP A 58 14.84 -10.22 3.17
CA ASP A 58 15.18 -9.07 2.32
C ASP A 58 14.08 -8.00 2.35
N VAL A 59 12.86 -8.37 2.77
CA VAL A 59 11.71 -7.47 2.83
C VAL A 59 11.60 -6.83 4.20
N VAL A 60 11.97 -5.55 4.29
CA VAL A 60 11.92 -4.80 5.56
C VAL A 60 10.49 -4.57 6.05
N ARG A 61 9.55 -4.29 5.14
CA ARG A 61 8.13 -4.07 5.47
C ARG A 61 7.23 -4.31 4.25
N PRO A 62 6.46 -5.41 4.23
CA PRO A 62 5.44 -5.61 3.22
C PRO A 62 4.13 -4.89 3.58
N ASN A 63 3.38 -4.48 2.56
CA ASN A 63 2.00 -4.03 2.72
C ASN A 63 1.22 -4.26 1.41
N VAL A 64 -0.07 -4.55 1.51
CA VAL A 64 -0.99 -4.68 0.37
C VAL A 64 -2.17 -3.74 0.61
N VAL A 65 -2.44 -2.86 -0.35
CA VAL A 65 -3.54 -1.90 -0.31
C VAL A 65 -4.35 -2.00 -1.59
N LYS A 66 -5.63 -1.61 -1.53
CA LYS A 66 -6.45 -1.50 -2.74
C LYS A 66 -5.89 -0.39 -3.62
N HIS A 67 -5.76 -0.67 -4.92
CA HIS A 67 -5.18 0.27 -5.86
C HIS A 67 -6.05 1.55 -5.93
N PRO A 68 -5.49 2.77 -5.82
CA PRO A 68 -6.27 4.01 -5.73
C PRO A 68 -7.19 4.23 -6.94
N LEU A 69 -6.76 3.81 -8.13
CA LEU A 69 -7.57 3.87 -9.36
C LEU A 69 -8.80 2.94 -9.37
N THR A 70 -8.98 2.09 -8.36
CA THR A 70 -10.22 1.30 -8.22
C THR A 70 -11.34 2.08 -7.55
N GLN A 71 -11.04 3.22 -6.93
CA GLN A 71 -12.05 4.11 -6.36
C GLN A 71 -12.41 5.18 -7.38
N GLU A 72 -13.71 5.29 -7.67
CA GLU A 72 -14.22 6.37 -8.48
C GLU A 72 -14.05 7.71 -7.74
N VAL A 73 -13.37 8.65 -8.38
CA VAL A 73 -13.23 10.01 -7.86
C VAL A 73 -14.56 10.71 -8.07
N ARG A 74 -15.27 10.96 -6.96
CA ARG A 74 -16.52 11.73 -6.98
C ARG A 74 -16.22 13.20 -7.26
N GLU A 75 -17.10 13.84 -8.00
CA GLU A 75 -17.04 15.29 -8.22
C GLU A 75 -17.17 16.02 -6.88
N CYS A 76 -16.27 16.99 -6.65
CA CYS A 76 -16.31 17.83 -5.47
C CYS A 76 -17.10 19.10 -5.80
N ALA A 77 -18.26 19.28 -5.14
CA ALA A 77 -19.11 20.47 -5.33
C ALA A 77 -18.52 21.77 -4.72
N GLY A 78 -17.33 21.69 -4.09
CA GLY A 78 -16.72 22.79 -3.37
C GLY A 78 -17.31 22.99 -1.97
N ILE A 79 -16.96 24.12 -1.36
CA ILE A 79 -17.48 24.49 -0.03
C ILE A 79 -18.93 24.94 -0.19
N ILE A 80 -19.87 24.17 0.35
CA ILE A 80 -21.27 24.55 0.42
C ILE A 80 -21.47 25.41 1.68
N PRO A 81 -21.87 26.69 1.56
CA PRO A 81 -22.14 27.52 2.73
C PRO A 81 -23.36 26.96 3.47
N VAL A 82 -23.16 26.55 4.73
CA VAL A 82 -24.24 26.05 5.59
C VAL A 82 -24.81 27.23 6.40
N PRO A 83 -26.10 27.56 6.27
CA PRO A 83 -26.71 28.62 7.08
C PRO A 83 -26.82 28.19 8.54
N LEU A 84 -26.87 29.16 9.45
CA LEU A 84 -27.10 28.91 10.88
C LEU A 84 -28.53 28.38 11.07
N GLU A 85 -28.68 27.21 11.69
CA GLU A 85 -29.99 26.66 12.04
C GLU A 85 -30.61 27.48 13.19
N GLU A 86 -31.51 28.40 12.85
CA GLU A 86 -32.38 29.05 13.82
C GLU A 86 -33.53 28.10 14.17
N LYS A 87 -33.38 27.35 15.27
CA LYS A 87 -34.53 26.73 15.95
C LYS A 87 -35.30 27.84 16.67
N LEU A 88 -36.24 28.45 15.95
CA LEU A 88 -37.33 29.27 16.50
C LEU A 88 -38.43 28.35 17.05
#